data_AF-A0A9P0LZZ0-F1
#
_entry.id   AF-A0A9P0LZZ0-F1
#
_cell.length_a   1.000
_cell.length_b   1.000
_cell.length_c   1.000
_cell.angle_alpha   90.00
_cell.angle_beta   90.00
_cell.angle_gamma   90.00
#
_symmetry.space_group_name_H-M   'P 1'
#
loop_
_entity.id
_entity.type
_entity.pdbx_description
1 polymer ?
#
loop_
_entity_poly.entity_id
_entity_poly.type
_entity_poly.pdbx_seq_one_letter_code
_entity_poly.pdbx_strand_id
1 'polypeptide(L)' 'MDKETNIDNNILIALVQARPVLWDKTLDIFKGRCATREAWSQVCCELNEDFKEMESKGKNESRTVA' A
#
# COMPACT_ATOMS: atom_id res chain seq x y z
N MET A 1 19.99 11.75 0.08
CA MET A 1 19.75 10.71 1.10
C MET A 1 18.79 9.71 0.46
N ASP A 2 19.36 8.74 -0.24
CA ASP A 2 18.64 7.64 -0.84
C ASP A 2 18.09 6.80 0.32
N LYS A 3 16.79 6.92 0.59
CA LYS A 3 16.11 6.03 1.51
C LYS A 3 16.13 4.66 0.86
N GLU A 4 17.15 3.87 1.20
CA GLU A 4 17.21 2.46 0.87
C GLU A 4 16.02 1.80 1.57
N THR A 5 14.93 1.67 0.81
CA THR A 5 13.73 0.96 1.22
C THR A 5 14.10 -0.51 1.11
N ASN A 6 14.75 -1.03 2.16
CA ASN A 6 15.04 -2.44 2.31
C ASN A 6 13.71 -3.18 2.54
N ILE A 7 12.97 -3.32 1.45
CA ILE A 7 11.72 -4.05 1.41
C ILE A 7 12.10 -5.52 1.33
N ASP A 8 11.66 -6.29 2.33
CA ASP A 8 11.81 -7.74 2.32
C ASP A 8 11.00 -8.34 1.17
N ASN A 9 11.68 -8.72 0.10
CA ASN A 9 11.05 -9.35 -1.08
C ASN A 9 10.26 -10.61 -0.70
N ASN A 10 10.73 -11.39 0.28
CA ASN A 10 10.01 -12.57 0.75
C ASN A 10 8.66 -12.21 1.39
N ILE A 11 8.61 -11.13 2.16
CA ILE A 11 7.37 -10.64 2.78
C ILE A 11 6.43 -10.12 1.70
N LEU A 12 6.94 -9.32 0.76
CA LEU A 12 6.15 -8.82 -0.37
C LEU A 12 5.52 -9.96 -1.20
N ILE A 13 6.31 -11.00 -1.53
CA ILE A 13 5.83 -12.16 -2.28
C ILE A 13 4.74 -12.90 -1.49
N ALA A 14 4.93 -13.12 -0.18
CA ALA A 14 3.94 -13.79 0.66
C ALA A 14 2.62 -13.00 0.74
N LEU A 15 2.70 -11.68 0.90
CA LEU A 15 1.54 -10.79 0.96
C LEU A 15 0.77 -10.75 -0.37
N VAL A 16 1.48 -10.72 -1.49
CA VAL A 16 0.85 -10.78 -2.82
C VAL A 16 0.22 -12.16 -3.06
N GLN A 17 0.90 -13.25 -2.71
CA GLN A 17 0.35 -14.61 -2.84
C GLN A 17 -0.94 -14.79 -2.03
N ALA A 18 -1.00 -14.26 -0.81
CA ALA A 18 -2.19 -14.31 0.04
C ALA A 18 -3.39 -13.53 -0.52
N ARG A 19 -3.17 -12.62 -1.47
CA ARG A 19 -4.19 -11.70 -2.01
C ARG A 19 -4.41 -11.98 -3.50
N PRO A 20 -5.27 -12.95 -3.86
CA PRO A 20 -5.48 -13.34 -5.26
C PRO A 20 -6.06 -12.20 -6.12
N VAL A 21 -6.69 -11.18 -5.51
CA VAL A 21 -7.08 -9.94 -6.22
C VAL A 21 -5.92 -9.22 -6.91
N LEU A 22 -4.66 -9.47 -6.50
CA LEU A 22 -3.48 -8.82 -7.08
C LEU A 22 -2.85 -9.59 -8.25
N TRP A 23 -3.09 -10.90 -8.36
CA TRP A 23 -2.41 -11.75 -9.36
C TRP A 23 -3.32 -12.74 -10.08
N ASP A 24 -4.48 -13.06 -9.52
CA ASP A 24 -5.41 -14.05 -10.06
C ASP A 24 -6.25 -13.44 -11.20
N LYS A 25 -5.85 -13.80 -12.42
CA LYS A 25 -6.49 -13.55 -13.72
C LYS A 25 -7.99 -13.85 -13.77
N THR A 26 -8.39 -14.86 -13.00
CA THR A 26 -9.67 -15.55 -13.14
C THR A 26 -10.75 -14.94 -12.26
N LEU A 27 -10.36 -14.17 -11.25
CA LEU A 27 -11.30 -13.49 -10.36
C LEU A 27 -11.83 -12.21 -11.00
N ASP A 28 -13.15 -12.02 -10.97
CA ASP A 28 -13.74 -10.79 -11.50
C ASP A 28 -13.29 -9.54 -10.72
N ILE A 29 -13.00 -9.70 -9.42
CA ILE A 29 -12.45 -8.65 -8.55
C ILE A 29 -11.08 -8.13 -9.01
N PHE A 30 -10.31 -8.92 -9.77
CA PHE A 30 -9.02 -8.48 -10.34
C PHE A 30 -9.22 -7.35 -11.35
N LYS A 31 -10.37 -7.32 -12.06
CA LYS A 31 -10.73 -6.21 -12.97
C LYS A 31 -11.10 -4.94 -12.20
N GLY A 32 -11.37 -5.06 -10.90
CA GLY A 32 -11.70 -3.95 -10.01
C GLY A 32 -10.47 -3.11 -9.68
N ARG A 33 -10.36 -1.93 -10.28
CA ARG A 33 -9.34 -0.94 -9.91
C ARG A 33 -9.43 -0.49 -8.44
N CYS A 34 -10.62 -0.52 -7.84
CA CYS A 34 -10.79 -0.22 -6.42
C CYS A 34 -10.21 -1.35 -5.55
N ALA A 35 -10.61 -2.59 -5.82
CA ALA A 35 -10.21 -3.75 -5.03
C ALA A 35 -8.69 -4.01 -5.09
N THR A 36 -8.10 -3.85 -6.28
CA THR A 36 -6.63 -3.95 -6.45
C THR A 36 -5.91 -2.86 -5.67
N ARG A 37 -6.40 -1.61 -5.69
CA ARG A 37 -5.82 -0.49 -4.93
C ARG A 37 -5.94 -0.70 -3.42
N GLU A 38 -7.09 -1.16 -2.93
CA GLU A 38 -7.28 -1.47 -1.50
C GLU A 38 -6.33 -2.57 -1.05
N ALA A 39 -6.19 -3.63 -1.84
CA ALA A 39 -5.26 -4.71 -1.53
C ALA A 39 -3.80 -4.24 -1.50
N TRP A 40 -3.35 -3.44 -2.47
CA TRP A 40 -2.00 -2.84 -2.45
C TRP A 40 -1.80 -1.91 -1.26
N SER A 41 -2.82 -1.12 -0.88
CA SER A 41 -2.74 -0.25 0.29
C SER A 41 -2.51 -1.06 1.57
N GLN A 42 -3.20 -2.20 1.72
CA GLN A 42 -2.96 -3.09 2.84
C GLN A 42 -1.58 -3.74 2.79
N VAL A 43 -1.14 -4.23 1.62
CA VAL A 43 0.22 -4.78 1.44
C VAL A 43 1.29 -3.75 1.86
N CYS A 44 1.17 -2.49 1.42
CA CYS A 44 2.11 -1.44 1.80
C CYS A 44 2.08 -1.11 3.29
N CYS A 45 0.90 -1.17 3.93
CA CYS A 45 0.77 -0.96 5.37
C CYS A 45 1.37 -2.12 6.19
N GLU A 46 1.28 -3.35 5.70
CA GLU A 46 1.86 -4.54 6.34
C GLU A 46 3.37 -4.65 6.12
N LEU A 47 3.85 -4.21 4.95
CA LEU A 47 5.26 -4.25 4.57
C LEU A 47 6.09 -3.15 5.25
N ASN A 48 5.44 -2.06 5.65
CA ASN A 48 6.10 -0.92 6.24
C ASN A 48 5.18 -0.27 7.27
N GLU A 49 5.44 -0.53 8.55
CA GLU A 49 4.66 0.03 9.65
C GLU A 49 4.73 1.57 9.69
N ASP A 50 5.84 2.17 9.21
CA ASP A 50 5.99 3.62 9.03
C ASP A 50 5.17 4.18 7.85
N PHE A 51 4.64 3.33 6.95
CA PHE A 51 3.76 3.80 5.88
C PHE A 51 2.45 4.39 6.44
N LYS A 52 2.01 3.89 7.60
CA LYS A 52 0.91 4.45 8.38
C LYS A 52 1.20 5.87 8.87
N GLU A 53 2.46 6.20 9.13
CA GLU A 53 2.90 7.54 9.54
C GLU A 53 2.90 8.55 8.38
N MET A 54 3.12 8.08 7.13
CA MET A 54 3.06 8.95 5.94
C MET A 54 1.63 9.36 5.56
N GLU A 55 0.61 8.52 5.77
CA GLU A 55 -0.79 8.93 5.51
C GLU A 55 -1.26 10.00 6.51
N SER A 56 -0.70 10.00 7.72
CA SER A 56 -1.05 10.96 8.78
C SER A 56 -0.42 12.35 8.62
N LYS A 57 0.63 12.50 7.80
CA LYS A 57 1.33 13.80 7.58
C LYS A 57 0.85 14.59 6.35
N GLY A 58 -0.17 14.11 5.64
CA GLY A 58 -0.70 14.73 4.41
C GLY A 58 -1.95 15.62 4.57
N LYS A 59 -2.43 15.87 5.79
CA LYS A 59 -3.52 16.82 6.04
C LYS A 59 -2.96 18.14 6.60
N ASN A 60 -2.66 19.02 5.65
CA ASN A 60 -2.79 20.48 5.71
C ASN A 60 -2.32 21.24 6.97
N GLU A 61 -1.01 21.49 7.01
CA GLU A 61 -0.51 22.85 7.26
C GLU A 61 -1.07 23.78 6.17
N SER A 62 -2.19 24.46 6.45
CA SER A 62 -2.69 25.66 5.75
C SER A 62 -3.97 26.16 6.40
N ARG A 63 -3.86 27.01 7.43
CA ARG A 63 -4.72 28.20 7.57
C ARG A 63 -4.06 29.23 8.49
N THR A 64 -3.07 29.92 7.96
CA THR A 64 -2.78 31.30 8.37
C THR A 64 -3.90 32.21 7.84
N VAL A 65 -4.14 33.30 8.57
CA VAL A 65 -4.95 34.51 8.33
C VAL A 65 -6.32 34.58 9.04
N ALA A 66 -6.32 35.32 10.16
CA ALA A 66 -7.15 36.49 10.42
C ALA A 66 -6.47 37.35 11.49
#